data_AF-A0A7W2SCC4-F1
#
_entry.id   AF-A0A7W2SCC4-F1
#
_cell.length_a   1.000
_cell.length_b   1.000
_cell.length_c   1.000
_cell.angle_alpha   90.00
_cell.angle_beta   90.00
_cell.angle_gamma   90.00
#
_symmetry.space_group_name_H-M   'P 1'
#
loop_
_entity.id
_entity.type
_entity.pdbx_description
1 polymer ?
#
loop_
_entity_poly.entity_id
_entity_poly.type
_entity_poly.pdbx_seq_one_letter_code
_entity_poly.pdbx_strand_id
1 'polypeptide(L)'
;MDIMTETLPISIQVSDDLVAEIKNIAAISNKLEAQLNFHTMTANWYGDEADVLQINFYLVAIDELGNLTKQAPNVEVETFADDVLLLSSNNKLIDCHVAITVAESELIRQQPKLLSGYLIKKLSKILNLIADRQQLTQI
;
A
#
# COMPACT_ATOMS: atom_id res chain seq x y z
N MET A 1 -21.02 23.26 7.32
CA MET A 1 -19.73 23.18 6.62
C MET A 1 -19.26 21.76 6.85
N ASP A 2 -19.67 20.86 5.96
CA ASP A 2 -19.08 19.53 5.91
C ASP A 2 -17.64 19.73 5.49
N ILE A 3 -16.72 19.49 6.42
CA ILE A 3 -15.31 19.33 6.09
C ILE A 3 -15.28 17.98 5.37
N MET A 4 -15.50 17.99 4.05
CA MET A 4 -15.17 16.84 3.23
C MET A 4 -13.70 16.58 3.49
N THR A 5 -13.40 15.56 4.29
CA THR A 5 -12.06 15.01 4.34
C THR A 5 -11.83 14.41 2.97
N GLU A 6 -11.32 15.19 2.03
CA GLU A 6 -10.86 14.69 0.74
C GLU A 6 -9.83 13.60 1.06
N THR A 7 -10.23 12.35 0.85
CA THR A 7 -9.34 11.22 1.06
C THR A 7 -8.29 11.28 -0.03
N LEU A 8 -7.03 11.26 0.37
CA LEU A 8 -5.92 11.23 -0.55
C LEU A 8 -6.01 9.98 -1.44
N PRO A 9 -5.64 10.06 -2.74
CA PRO A 9 -5.76 8.94 -3.65
C PRO A 9 -4.97 7.70 -3.24
N ILE A 10 -3.86 7.88 -2.55
CA ILE A 10 -3.12 6.78 -1.93
C ILE A 10 -3.40 6.78 -0.44
N SER A 11 -3.84 5.65 0.10
CA SER A 11 -3.99 5.44 1.54
C SER A 11 -3.13 4.27 2.03
N ILE A 12 -2.68 4.31 3.29
CA ILE A 12 -1.95 3.21 3.92
C ILE A 12 -2.56 2.87 5.26
N GLN A 13 -3.06 1.64 5.35
CA GLN A 13 -3.62 1.04 6.55
C GLN A 13 -2.69 -0.07 7.04
N VAL A 14 -2.62 -0.24 8.36
CA VAL A 14 -1.76 -1.26 8.99
C VAL A 14 -2.65 -2.14 9.86
N SER A 15 -2.49 -3.47 9.74
CA SER A 15 -3.22 -4.42 10.58
C SER A 15 -2.86 -4.27 12.05
N ASP A 16 -3.81 -4.60 12.92
CA ASP A 16 -3.63 -4.54 14.37
C ASP A 16 -2.46 -5.43 14.83
N ASP A 17 -2.26 -6.58 14.19
CA ASP A 17 -1.16 -7.51 14.46
C ASP A 17 0.20 -6.85 14.22
N LEU A 18 0.37 -6.16 13.09
CA LEU A 18 1.59 -5.42 12.80
C LEU A 18 1.79 -4.21 13.71
N VAL A 19 0.72 -3.52 14.10
CA VAL A 19 0.80 -2.40 15.06
C VAL A 19 1.28 -2.89 16.42
N ALA A 20 0.85 -4.09 16.84
CA ALA A 20 1.30 -4.71 18.08
C ALA A 20 2.75 -5.19 18.01
N GLU A 21 3.20 -5.69 16.85
CA GLU A 21 4.52 -6.29 16.67
C GLU A 21 5.63 -5.27 16.36
N ILE A 22 5.32 -4.24 15.57
CA ILE A 22 6.30 -3.30 15.01
C ILE A 22 6.07 -1.89 15.55
N LYS A 23 6.95 -1.47 16.46
CA LYS A 23 6.88 -0.13 17.05
C LYS A 23 6.95 0.97 15.98
N ASN A 24 6.05 1.96 16.10
CA ASN A 24 5.94 3.14 15.24
C ASN A 24 5.49 2.88 13.79
N ILE A 25 5.08 1.67 13.43
CA ILE A 25 4.66 1.36 12.05
C ILE A 25 3.51 2.24 11.56
N ALA A 26 2.51 2.50 12.41
CA ALA A 26 1.38 3.38 12.06
C ALA A 26 1.83 4.82 11.78
N ALA A 27 2.68 5.38 12.64
CA ALA A 27 3.19 6.74 12.47
C ALA A 27 4.06 6.90 11.22
N ILE A 28 4.90 5.89 10.93
CA ILE A 28 5.72 5.85 9.71
C ILE A 28 4.82 5.70 8.48
N SER A 29 3.82 4.82 8.53
CA SER A 29 2.88 4.61 7.42
C SER A 29 2.11 5.88 7.08
N ASN A 30 1.59 6.60 8.08
CA ASN A 30 0.94 7.90 7.85
C ASN A 30 1.89 8.92 7.19
N LYS A 31 3.15 9.00 7.64
CA LYS A 31 4.15 9.87 7.00
C LYS A 31 4.42 9.44 5.55
N LEU A 32 4.51 8.14 5.29
CA LEU A 32 4.73 7.59 3.96
C LEU A 32 3.54 7.83 3.04
N GLU A 33 2.31 7.76 3.54
CA GLU A 33 1.10 8.09 2.78
C GLU A 33 1.19 9.51 2.21
N ALA A 34 1.49 10.49 3.07
CA ALA A 34 1.68 11.87 2.62
C ALA A 34 2.83 12.00 1.59
N GLN A 35 3.92 11.28 1.80
CA GLN A 35 5.07 11.30 0.89
C GLN A 35 4.74 10.69 -0.48
N LEU A 36 4.05 9.55 -0.51
CA LEU A 36 3.68 8.86 -1.74
C LEU A 36 2.69 9.68 -2.55
N ASN A 37 1.65 10.25 -1.90
CA ASN A 37 0.72 11.16 -2.58
C ASN A 37 1.42 12.39 -3.16
N PHE A 38 2.43 12.93 -2.47
CA PHE A 38 3.23 14.02 -3.03
C PHE A 38 4.01 13.56 -4.27
N HIS A 39 4.66 12.40 -4.22
CA HIS A 39 5.40 11.87 -5.38
C HIS A 39 4.50 11.63 -6.59
N THR A 40 3.36 10.96 -6.41
CA THR A 40 2.41 10.68 -7.51
C THR A 40 1.75 11.93 -8.04
N MET A 41 1.45 12.92 -7.19
CA MET A 41 1.02 14.24 -7.63
C MET A 41 2.09 14.89 -8.52
N THR A 42 3.37 14.88 -8.11
CA THR A 42 4.46 15.43 -8.94
C THR A 42 4.72 14.65 -10.22
N ALA A 43 4.33 13.38 -10.26
CA ALA A 43 4.37 12.52 -11.45
C ALA A 43 3.11 12.66 -12.34
N ASN A 44 2.23 13.60 -12.02
CA ASN A 44 1.00 13.92 -12.76
C ASN A 44 -0.04 12.79 -12.79
N TRP A 45 -0.08 11.94 -11.76
CA TRP A 45 -1.08 10.87 -11.66
C TRP A 45 -2.50 11.41 -11.44
N TYR A 46 -2.60 12.65 -10.94
CA TYR A 46 -3.87 13.30 -10.59
C TYR A 46 -4.30 14.34 -11.64
N GLY A 47 -3.71 14.29 -12.83
CA GLY A 47 -3.94 15.31 -13.87
C GLY A 47 -5.38 15.37 -14.39
N ASP A 48 -6.12 14.26 -14.33
CA ASP A 48 -7.57 14.22 -14.52
C ASP A 48 -8.26 13.99 -13.17
N GLU A 49 -8.72 15.06 -12.54
CA GLU A 49 -9.38 15.03 -11.23
C GLU A 49 -10.67 14.17 -11.24
N ALA A 50 -11.27 13.92 -12.42
CA ALA A 50 -12.45 13.07 -12.57
C ALA A 50 -12.10 11.57 -12.75
N ASP A 51 -10.83 11.25 -12.99
CA ASP A 51 -10.35 9.89 -13.27
C ASP A 51 -9.09 9.52 -12.48
N VAL A 52 -9.04 9.93 -11.21
CA VAL A 52 -7.92 9.62 -10.32
C VAL A 52 -7.98 8.15 -9.89
N LEU A 53 -6.89 7.43 -10.14
CA LEU A 53 -6.66 6.08 -9.61
C LEU A 53 -6.48 6.13 -8.09
N GLN A 54 -7.34 5.41 -7.38
CA GLN A 54 -7.26 5.21 -5.93
C GLN A 54 -6.53 3.90 -5.61
N ILE A 55 -5.60 3.97 -4.67
CA ILE A 55 -4.81 2.82 -4.23
C ILE A 55 -4.82 2.77 -2.71
N ASN A 56 -5.38 1.70 -2.14
CA ASN A 56 -5.36 1.44 -0.71
C ASN A 56 -4.30 0.39 -0.42
N PHE A 57 -3.26 0.76 0.31
CA PHE A 57 -2.30 -0.20 0.83
C PHE A 57 -2.77 -0.74 2.18
N TYR A 58 -2.84 -2.07 2.29
CA TYR A 58 -3.09 -2.79 3.53
C TYR A 58 -1.82 -3.53 3.91
N LEU A 59 -1.06 -2.97 4.85
CA LEU A 59 0.08 -3.64 5.45
C LEU A 59 -0.43 -4.69 6.42
N VAL A 60 -0.07 -5.95 6.19
CA VAL A 60 -0.55 -7.09 6.99
C VAL A 60 0.60 -8.02 7.38
N ALA A 61 0.42 -8.82 8.42
CA ALA A 61 1.31 -9.94 8.68
C ALA A 61 1.14 -11.01 7.58
N ILE A 62 2.20 -11.76 7.28
CA ILE A 62 2.15 -12.78 6.22
C ILE A 62 1.06 -13.85 6.43
N ASP A 63 0.76 -14.19 7.69
CA ASP A 63 -0.27 -15.16 8.03
C ASP A 63 -1.69 -14.66 7.72
N GLU A 64 -1.90 -13.34 7.72
CA GLU A 64 -3.18 -12.70 7.37
C GLU A 64 -3.41 -12.74 5.85
N LEU A 65 -2.36 -12.57 5.05
CA LEU A 65 -2.43 -12.54 3.58
C LEU A 65 -3.00 -13.85 3.01
N GLY A 66 -2.60 -15.00 3.57
CA GLY A 66 -3.07 -16.32 3.15
C GLY A 66 -4.57 -16.56 3.37
N ASN A 67 -5.21 -15.76 4.23
CA ASN A 67 -6.64 -15.86 4.50
C ASN A 67 -7.50 -15.01 3.55
N LEU A 68 -6.93 -13.97 2.94
CA LEU A 68 -7.64 -13.05 2.05
C LEU A 68 -8.00 -13.69 0.71
N THR A 69 -7.11 -14.52 0.16
CA THR A 69 -7.35 -15.27 -1.10
C THR A 69 -8.56 -16.21 -1.04
N LYS A 70 -9.01 -16.60 0.16
CA LYS A 70 -10.11 -17.55 0.35
C LYS A 70 -11.48 -16.86 0.46
N GLN A 71 -11.53 -15.54 0.66
CA GLN A 71 -12.74 -14.83 1.05
C GLN A 71 -13.42 -14.03 -0.06
N ALA A 72 -12.77 -13.84 -1.23
CA ALA A 72 -13.27 -12.98 -2.30
C ALA A 72 -13.41 -13.70 -3.66
N PRO A 73 -14.47 -14.49 -3.88
CA PRO A 73 -14.65 -15.28 -5.12
C PRO A 73 -14.99 -14.45 -6.37
N ASN A 74 -15.32 -13.15 -6.23
CA ASN A 74 -15.74 -12.28 -7.34
C ASN A 74 -14.82 -11.07 -7.57
N VAL A 75 -13.63 -11.05 -6.97
CA VAL A 75 -12.65 -9.97 -7.15
C VAL A 75 -11.52 -10.50 -8.01
N GLU A 76 -11.05 -9.71 -8.98
CA GLU A 76 -9.84 -10.05 -9.71
C GLU A 76 -8.66 -10.01 -8.73
N VAL A 77 -8.23 -11.20 -8.31
CA VAL A 77 -7.09 -11.39 -7.43
C VAL A 77 -5.85 -11.56 -8.29
N GLU A 78 -4.90 -10.67 -8.13
CA GLU A 78 -3.64 -10.76 -8.82
C GLU A 78 -2.47 -10.80 -7.84
N THR A 79 -1.61 -11.81 -8.01
CA THR A 79 -0.42 -11.99 -7.21
C THR A 79 0.76 -11.34 -7.92
N PHE A 80 1.30 -10.27 -7.35
CA PHE A 80 2.50 -9.59 -7.88
C PHE A 80 3.79 -10.23 -7.35
N ALA A 81 3.74 -10.76 -6.13
CA ALA A 81 4.81 -11.47 -5.47
C ALA A 81 4.21 -12.38 -4.39
N ASP A 82 5.02 -13.28 -3.81
CA ASP A 82 4.58 -14.19 -2.74
C ASP A 82 4.03 -13.46 -1.50
N ASP A 83 4.34 -12.16 -1.36
CA ASP A 83 3.98 -11.28 -0.25
C ASP A 83 3.14 -10.06 -0.68
N VAL A 84 2.66 -10.01 -1.93
CA VAL A 84 1.85 -8.89 -2.45
C VAL A 84 0.67 -9.39 -3.28
N LEU A 85 -0.52 -8.97 -2.87
CA LEU A 85 -1.78 -9.32 -3.51
C LEU A 85 -2.55 -8.05 -3.86
N LEU A 86 -2.90 -7.90 -5.13
CA LEU A 86 -3.80 -6.85 -5.60
C LEU A 86 -5.21 -7.41 -5.76
N LEU A 87 -6.17 -6.66 -5.23
CA LEU A 87 -7.59 -6.85 -5.40
C LEU A 87 -8.13 -5.64 -6.16
N SER A 88 -8.55 -5.87 -7.40
CA SER A 88 -9.17 -4.83 -8.20
C SER A 88 -10.67 -5.08 -8.29
N SER A 89 -11.45 -4.17 -7.71
CA SER A 89 -12.91 -4.20 -7.82
C SER A 89 -13.41 -3.49 -9.09
N ASN A 90 -12.63 -2.52 -9.59
CA ASN A 90 -12.84 -1.81 -10.85
C ASN A 90 -11.51 -1.18 -11.32
N ASN A 91 -11.47 -0.60 -12.53
CA ASN A 91 -10.24 -0.01 -13.09
C ASN A 91 -9.71 1.22 -12.32
N LYS A 92 -10.44 1.74 -11.34
CA LYS A 92 -10.11 3.00 -10.63
C LYS A 92 -9.75 2.80 -9.16
N LEU A 93 -9.96 1.61 -8.61
CA LEU A 93 -9.68 1.29 -7.21
C LEU A 93 -8.89 0.00 -7.12
N ILE A 94 -7.71 0.11 -6.51
CA ILE A 94 -6.81 -1.01 -6.27
C ILE A 94 -6.61 -1.16 -4.77
N ASP A 95 -7.05 -2.28 -4.22
CA ASP A 95 -6.76 -2.67 -2.85
C ASP A 95 -5.50 -3.57 -2.88
N CYS A 96 -4.40 -3.05 -2.35
CA CYS A 96 -3.09 -3.69 -2.35
C CYS A 96 -2.75 -4.22 -0.96
N HIS A 97 -2.83 -5.53 -0.77
CA HIS A 97 -2.41 -6.20 0.45
C HIS A 97 -0.92 -6.54 0.36
N VAL A 98 -0.14 -5.96 1.26
CA VAL A 98 1.33 -6.11 1.32
C VAL A 98 1.68 -6.78 2.63
N ALA A 99 2.10 -8.03 2.56
CA ALA A 99 2.56 -8.75 3.73
C ALA A 99 3.96 -8.29 4.14
N ILE A 100 4.19 -8.15 5.44
CA ILE A 100 5.53 -8.16 6.01
C ILE A 100 5.83 -9.61 6.39
N THR A 101 6.84 -10.20 5.76
CA THR A 101 7.25 -11.58 6.05
C THR A 101 7.88 -11.69 7.43
N VAL A 102 7.93 -12.92 7.97
CA VAL A 102 8.55 -13.19 9.28
C VAL A 102 10.00 -12.68 9.32
N ALA A 103 10.79 -12.96 8.29
CA ALA A 103 12.18 -12.53 8.22
C ALA A 103 12.34 -11.00 8.19
N GLU A 104 11.44 -10.30 7.48
CA GLU A 104 11.44 -8.84 7.42
C GLU A 104 11.02 -8.23 8.77
N SER A 105 9.98 -8.79 9.41
CA SER A 105 9.51 -8.34 10.72
C SER A 105 10.60 -8.54 11.78
N GLU A 106 11.29 -9.69 11.78
CA GLU A 106 12.45 -9.93 12.64
C GLU A 106 13.58 -8.92 12.42
N LEU A 107 13.94 -8.65 11.17
CA LEU A 107 14.98 -7.69 10.82
C LEU A 107 14.61 -6.27 11.30
N ILE A 108 13.35 -5.86 11.11
CA ILE A 108 12.83 -4.56 11.55
C ILE A 108 12.86 -4.47 13.08
N ARG A 109 12.49 -5.53 13.81
CA ARG A 109 12.58 -5.56 15.27
C ARG A 109 14.02 -5.43 15.76
N GLN A 110 14.98 -6.07 15.09
CA GLN A 110 16.40 -5.95 15.41
C GLN A 110 16.96 -4.56 15.06
N GLN A 111 16.47 -3.95 13.98
CA GLN A 111 16.93 -2.63 13.52
C GLN A 111 15.75 -1.70 13.16
N PRO A 112 15.04 -1.12 14.15
CA PRO A 112 13.81 -0.34 13.92
C PRO A 112 13.99 0.86 12.98
N LYS A 113 15.20 1.40 12.89
CA LYS A 113 15.57 2.48 11.95
C LYS A 113 15.37 2.11 10.48
N LEU A 114 15.36 0.82 10.14
CA LEU A 114 15.19 0.34 8.77
C LEU A 114 13.74 0.43 8.30
N LEU A 115 12.77 0.46 9.23
CA LEU A 115 11.34 0.38 8.92
C LEU A 115 10.89 1.37 7.86
N SER A 116 11.24 2.65 8.02
CA SER A 116 10.87 3.71 7.07
C SER A 116 11.48 3.47 5.69
N GLY A 117 12.78 3.18 5.62
CA GLY A 117 13.50 2.92 4.37
C GLY A 117 13.08 1.63 3.68
N TYR A 118 12.65 0.63 4.46
CA TYR A 118 12.11 -0.62 3.97
C TYR A 118 10.73 -0.41 3.34
N LEU A 119 9.79 0.19 4.08
CA LEU A 119 8.42 0.41 3.62
C LEU A 119 8.37 1.31 2.40
N ILE A 120 9.11 2.43 2.36
CA ILE A 120 9.11 3.30 1.18
C ILE A 120 9.60 2.56 -0.06
N LYS A 121 10.67 1.76 0.05
CA LYS A 121 11.19 0.99 -1.08
C LYS A 121 10.19 -0.05 -1.57
N LYS A 122 9.54 -0.76 -0.65
CA LYS A 122 8.55 -1.79 -0.98
C LYS A 122 7.33 -1.17 -1.66
N LEU A 123 6.75 -0.13 -1.06
CA LEU A 123 5.56 0.54 -1.57
C LEU A 123 5.81 1.28 -2.89
N SER A 124 6.91 2.02 -3.02
CA SER A 124 7.27 2.67 -4.29
C SER A 124 7.49 1.67 -5.42
N LYS A 125 8.10 0.51 -5.14
CA LYS A 125 8.23 -0.56 -6.13
C LYS A 125 6.87 -1.05 -6.61
N ILE A 126 5.94 -1.28 -5.68
CA ILE A 126 4.57 -1.72 -6.03
C ILE A 126 3.85 -0.64 -6.84
N LEU A 127 3.97 0.63 -6.43
CA LEU A 127 3.40 1.76 -7.19
C LEU A 127 3.96 1.83 -8.60
N ASN A 128 5.26 1.64 -8.82
CA ASN A 128 5.84 1.64 -10.16
C ASN A 128 5.32 0.50 -11.03
N LEU A 129 5.07 -0.66 -10.44
CA LEU A 129 4.46 -1.78 -11.16
C LEU A 129 2.99 -1.49 -11.53
N ILE A 130 2.25 -0.80 -10.67
CA ILE A 130 0.90 -0.31 -10.98
C ILE A 130 0.97 0.75 -12.09
N ALA A 131 1.94 1.66 -12.01
CA ALA A 131 2.15 2.72 -12.98
C ALA A 131 2.34 2.16 -14.39
N ASP A 132 3.22 1.16 -14.55
CA ASP A 132 3.48 0.52 -15.84
C ASP A 132 2.22 -0.08 -16.46
N ARG A 133 1.31 -0.61 -15.64
CA ARG A 133 0.06 -1.24 -16.11
C ARG A 133 -0.99 -0.21 -16.49
N GLN A 134 -1.08 0.88 -15.73
CA GLN A 134 -2.00 1.97 -15.96
C GLN A 134 -1.44 3.02 -16.93
N GLN A 135 -0.25 2.79 -17.48
CA GLN A 135 0.48 3.71 -18.37
C GLN A 135 0.75 5.08 -17.73
N LEU A 136 1.00 5.09 -16.42
CA LEU A 136 1.37 6.26 -15.62
C LEU A 136 2.89 6.38 -15.49
N THR A 137 3.36 7.58 -15.09
CA THR A 137 4.78 7.85 -14.84
C THR A 137 5.27 7.15 -13.57
N GLN A 138 6.39 6.43 -13.60
CA GLN A 138 7.00 5.85 -12.39
C GLN A 138 7.53 6.92 -11.40
N ILE A 139 7.63 6.57 -10.11
CA ILE A 139 8.08 7.42 -8.99
C ILE A 139 9.26 6.86 -8.19
#